data_AF-A0A8D2FI89-F1
#
_entry.id   AF-A0A8D2FI89-F1
#
_cell.length_a   1.000
_cell.length_b   1.000
_cell.length_c   1.000
_cell.angle_alpha   90.00
_cell.angle_beta   90.00
_cell.angle_gamma   90.00
#
_symmetry.space_group_name_H-M   'P 1'
#
loop_
_entity.id
_entity.type
_entity.pdbx_description
1 polymer ?
#
loop_
_entity_poly.entity_id
_entity_poly.type
_entity_poly.pdbx_seq_one_letter_code
_entity_poly.pdbx_strand_id
1 'polypeptide(L)'
;MAALVVTAPGRALLRAGTERLLRGGIQELLRPRHEGNSPGLARDFSLSQNRGTVIVERWWKVPLAGEGRKPRLHRRHRVYKLVEDTKHRPKENLELILTQSVENIGVRGDLVSVRKSLGRNGLLPQGLAVYASPENKKLFEEEKSLRQEGKLEKLQTKAGEVTVKFLKSCRLEVGMKNNVKWELNPEIVARHFFKNLGVVVAPHTLKLPEEPITRWGEYWCEVTVNGLDTIRVPMSVVNFEKPKTKRQQSRIRSSGAEMGKHLDLTPSSDQMQNFREHLKTSDCTAYTC
;
A
#
# COMPACT_ATOMS: atom_id res chain seq x y z
N MET A 1 -16.47 62.94 -64.41
CA MET A 1 -15.32 63.79 -64.04
C MET A 1 -14.54 63.08 -62.94
N ALA A 2 -13.30 62.73 -63.27
CA ALA A 2 -12.17 62.37 -62.40
C ALA A 2 -12.31 61.15 -61.45
N ALA A 3 -11.76 60.04 -61.94
CA ALA A 3 -11.12 59.01 -61.14
C ALA A 3 -9.87 59.56 -60.43
N LEU A 4 -9.42 58.91 -59.36
CA LEU A 4 -7.99 58.60 -59.21
C LEU A 4 -7.79 57.37 -58.29
N VAL A 5 -7.06 56.43 -58.88
CA VAL A 5 -6.59 55.13 -58.42
C VAL A 5 -5.15 55.28 -57.92
N VAL A 6 -4.77 54.56 -56.87
CA VAL A 6 -3.38 54.09 -56.60
C VAL A 6 -3.48 52.76 -55.81
N THR A 7 -3.47 51.58 -56.43
CA THR A 7 -2.36 50.60 -56.64
C THR A 7 -1.54 50.23 -55.39
N ALA A 8 -1.80 49.08 -54.74
CA ALA A 8 -1.16 47.72 -54.88
C ALA A 8 0.05 47.50 -53.91
N PRO A 9 0.56 46.27 -53.61
CA PRO A 9 0.20 44.93 -54.09
C PRO A 9 -0.03 43.88 -52.97
N GLY A 10 -0.63 42.74 -53.34
CA GLY A 10 -0.87 41.60 -52.45
C GLY A 10 0.32 40.66 -52.24
N ARG A 11 0.12 39.66 -51.39
CA ARG A 11 0.71 38.34 -51.60
C ARG A 11 -0.12 37.24 -50.93
N ALA A 12 -0.59 36.35 -51.77
CA ALA A 12 -1.17 35.08 -51.43
C ALA A 12 -0.19 34.19 -50.66
N LEU A 13 -0.77 33.26 -49.90
CA LEU A 13 -0.38 31.86 -49.67
C LEU A 13 -0.57 31.54 -48.18
N LEU A 14 -1.44 30.56 -47.89
CA LEU A 14 -1.18 29.44 -46.99
C LEU A 14 -2.44 28.56 -46.94
N ARG A 15 -2.64 27.79 -48.02
CA ARG A 15 -3.20 26.44 -47.94
C ARG A 15 -2.04 25.48 -48.18
N ALA A 16 -1.50 24.90 -47.12
CA ALA A 16 -0.76 23.63 -47.10
C ALA A 16 -0.35 23.36 -45.65
N GLY A 17 -0.75 22.21 -45.10
CA GLY A 17 -0.23 21.76 -43.80
C GLY A 17 -1.22 21.06 -42.87
N THR A 18 -2.33 20.52 -43.36
CA THR A 18 -2.90 19.33 -42.72
C THR A 18 -2.00 18.13 -43.03
N GLU A 19 -1.73 17.32 -42.01
CA GLU A 19 -0.99 16.06 -42.04
C GLU A 19 0.54 16.14 -41.98
N ARG A 20 1.04 16.09 -40.74
CA ARG A 20 2.01 15.08 -40.29
C ARG A 20 2.28 15.33 -38.82
N LEU A 21 1.85 14.37 -37.98
CA LEU A 21 2.47 13.88 -36.74
C LEU A 21 1.40 13.16 -35.89
N LEU A 22 0.77 12.15 -36.49
CA LEU A 22 0.23 11.01 -35.73
C LEU A 22 1.36 9.99 -35.61
N ARG A 23 2.20 10.16 -34.59
CA ARG A 23 3.06 9.15 -33.96
C ARG A 23 3.87 9.83 -32.86
N GLY A 24 3.24 9.98 -31.71
CA GLY A 24 3.86 10.47 -30.48
C GLY A 24 2.85 10.31 -29.36
N GLY A 25 3.13 9.41 -28.42
CA GLY A 25 2.22 9.07 -27.33
C GLY A 25 1.84 10.26 -26.45
N ILE A 26 0.72 10.11 -25.75
CA ILE A 26 0.16 11.06 -24.78
C ILE A 26 1.01 11.07 -23.51
N GLN A 27 2.27 11.53 -23.61
CA GLN A 27 3.17 11.60 -22.46
C GLN A 27 4.05 12.86 -22.42
N GLU A 28 3.59 13.97 -23.01
CA GLU A 28 4.34 15.23 -22.94
C GLU A 28 3.55 16.47 -22.48
N LEU A 29 2.26 16.39 -22.16
CA LEU A 29 1.50 17.57 -21.71
C LEU A 29 1.35 17.72 -20.19
N LEU A 30 2.04 16.90 -19.39
CA LEU A 30 2.08 17.05 -17.92
C LEU A 30 3.48 16.70 -17.38
N ARG A 31 4.48 17.53 -17.67
CA ARG A 31 5.69 17.63 -16.84
C ARG A 31 5.99 19.10 -16.55
N PRO A 32 6.17 19.50 -15.29
CA PRO A 32 6.71 20.83 -14.99
C PRO A 32 8.16 20.90 -15.47
N ARG A 33 8.50 21.90 -16.28
CA ARG A 33 9.89 22.25 -16.59
C ARG A 33 10.59 22.62 -15.28
N HIS A 34 11.61 21.85 -14.91
CA HIS A 34 12.50 22.19 -13.81
C HIS A 34 13.70 22.92 -14.41
N GLU A 35 13.70 24.25 -14.37
CA GLU A 35 14.88 25.08 -14.64
C GLU A 35 15.08 26.07 -13.49
N GLY A 36 16.32 26.17 -13.01
CA GLY A 36 16.82 27.31 -12.25
C GLY A 36 16.72 27.22 -10.72
N ASN A 37 17.69 26.54 -10.09
CA ASN A 37 17.92 26.64 -8.65
C ASN A 37 18.70 27.95 -8.34
N SER A 38 17.99 29.02 -8.02
CA SER A 38 18.55 30.22 -7.38
C SER A 38 18.34 30.12 -5.86
N PRO A 39 19.37 30.28 -5.00
CA PRO A 39 19.23 30.20 -3.55
C PRO A 39 18.68 31.54 -3.01
N GLY A 40 17.46 31.88 -3.40
CA GLY A 40 16.73 33.02 -2.89
C GLY A 40 15.79 32.55 -1.79
N LEU A 41 16.19 32.77 -0.52
CA LEU A 41 15.35 32.74 0.67
C LEU A 41 14.19 31.73 0.57
N ALA A 42 14.48 30.46 0.87
CA ALA A 42 13.44 29.50 1.20
C ALA A 42 12.72 30.03 2.45
N ARG A 43 11.72 30.88 2.24
CA ARG A 43 10.62 31.02 3.15
C ARG A 43 10.03 29.63 3.17
N ASP A 44 10.30 28.88 4.22
CA ASP A 44 9.55 27.70 4.58
C ASP A 44 8.09 28.14 4.63
N PHE A 45 7.39 27.98 3.51
CA PHE A 45 5.96 28.14 3.46
C PHE A 45 5.45 27.05 4.37
N SER A 46 5.07 27.39 5.60
CA SER A 46 4.27 26.51 6.42
C SER A 46 3.10 26.05 5.56
N LEU A 47 3.11 24.79 5.10
CA LEU A 47 2.13 24.24 4.15
C LEU A 47 0.70 24.22 4.74
N SER A 48 0.54 24.56 6.01
CA SER A 48 -0.73 25.01 6.56
C SER A 48 -0.59 26.42 7.13
N GLN A 49 -0.96 27.43 6.36
CA GLN A 49 -1.37 28.68 6.99
C GLN A 49 -2.65 28.37 7.78
N ASN A 50 -2.55 28.36 9.11
CA ASN A 50 -3.71 28.37 9.99
C ASN A 50 -4.43 29.71 9.81
N ARG A 51 -5.14 29.87 8.70
CA ARG A 51 -6.00 31.03 8.44
C ARG A 51 -7.32 30.83 9.19
N GLY A 52 -7.25 30.83 10.51
CA GLY A 52 -8.43 31.08 11.32
C GLY A 52 -8.88 32.51 11.03
N THR A 53 -10.08 32.66 10.49
CA THR A 53 -10.73 33.96 10.33
C THR A 53 -11.39 34.34 11.63
N VAL A 54 -11.01 35.49 12.18
CA VAL A 54 -11.67 36.12 13.32
C VAL A 54 -12.74 37.06 12.77
N ILE A 55 -14.01 36.77 13.08
CA ILE A 55 -15.17 37.56 12.65
C ILE A 55 -15.50 38.54 13.76
N VAL A 56 -15.51 39.83 13.43
CA VAL A 56 -15.77 40.92 14.38
C VAL A 56 -16.90 41.81 13.90
N GLU A 57 -17.70 42.32 14.83
CA GLU A 57 -18.71 43.35 14.58
C GLU A 57 -18.20 44.71 15.09
N ARG A 58 -18.59 45.81 14.44
CA ARG A 58 -18.30 47.15 14.98
C ARG A 58 -19.24 47.42 16.15
N TRP A 59 -18.70 47.95 17.25
CA TRP A 59 -19.48 48.28 18.45
C TRP A 59 -20.55 49.36 18.18
N TRP A 60 -20.22 50.29 17.29
CA TRP A 60 -21.07 51.41 16.91
C TRP A 60 -21.56 51.24 15.47
N LYS A 61 -22.86 51.44 15.24
CA LYS A 61 -23.47 51.43 13.90
C LYS A 61 -22.87 52.54 13.03
N VAL A 62 -22.48 52.20 11.81
CA VAL A 62 -21.98 53.17 10.82
C VAL A 62 -23.17 53.79 10.11
N PRO A 63 -23.30 55.14 10.06
CA PRO A 63 -24.39 55.78 9.34
C PRO A 63 -24.31 55.45 7.84
N LEU A 64 -25.46 55.19 7.23
CA LEU A 64 -25.55 54.88 5.81
C LEU A 64 -25.05 56.08 4.99
N ALA A 65 -24.18 55.80 4.02
CA ALA A 65 -23.95 56.75 2.94
C ALA A 65 -25.05 56.61 1.90
N GLY A 66 -25.26 57.67 1.10
CA GLY A 66 -26.11 57.57 -0.09
C GLY A 66 -25.63 56.48 -1.05
N GLU A 67 -26.53 56.01 -1.91
CA GLU A 67 -26.25 54.90 -2.84
C GLU A 67 -25.00 55.17 -3.70
N GLY A 68 -24.18 54.14 -3.88
CA GLY A 68 -22.91 54.22 -4.60
C GLY A 68 -21.79 55.00 -3.89
N ARG A 69 -22.06 55.62 -2.73
CA ARG A 69 -21.06 56.37 -1.96
C ARG A 69 -20.47 55.52 -0.84
N LYS A 70 -19.18 55.69 -0.58
CA LYS A 70 -18.49 55.02 0.53
C LYS A 70 -18.93 55.63 1.89
N PRO A 71 -19.14 54.80 2.92
CA PRO A 71 -19.53 55.29 4.25
C PRO A 71 -18.40 56.10 4.91
N ARG A 72 -18.75 57.21 5.56
CA ARG A 72 -17.80 58.02 6.34
C ARG A 72 -17.56 57.38 7.70
N LEU A 73 -16.34 56.90 7.94
CA LEU A 73 -15.96 56.26 9.19
C LEU A 73 -15.35 57.25 10.18
N HIS A 74 -15.80 57.20 11.43
CA HIS A 74 -15.24 57.96 12.54
C HIS A 74 -14.35 57.07 13.42
N ARG A 75 -13.50 57.68 14.27
CA ARG A 75 -12.61 56.95 15.20
C ARG A 75 -13.35 55.92 16.05
N ARG A 76 -14.54 56.26 16.55
CA ARG A 76 -15.40 55.35 17.34
C ARG A 76 -15.77 54.06 16.60
N HIS A 77 -15.87 54.08 15.28
CA HIS A 77 -16.23 52.89 14.49
C HIS A 77 -15.09 51.86 14.42
N ARG A 78 -13.87 52.20 14.83
CA ARG A 78 -12.71 51.28 14.88
C ARG A 78 -12.71 50.41 16.14
N VAL A 79 -13.70 50.57 17.02
CA VAL A 79 -13.91 49.67 18.16
C VAL A 79 -14.73 48.47 17.69
N TYR A 80 -14.18 47.27 17.89
CA TYR A 80 -14.76 46.02 17.44
C TYR A 80 -15.09 45.12 18.63
N LYS A 81 -16.11 44.28 18.46
CA LYS A 81 -16.46 43.19 19.36
C LYS A 81 -16.25 41.87 18.64
N LEU A 82 -15.62 40.92 19.31
CA LEU A 82 -15.45 39.56 18.79
C LEU A 82 -16.83 38.89 18.71
N VAL A 83 -17.18 38.40 17.52
CA VAL A 83 -18.42 37.65 17.30
C VAL A 83 -18.10 36.17 17.31
N GLU A 84 -17.24 35.72 16.39
CA GLU A 84 -16.92 34.31 16.21
C GLU A 84 -15.48 34.13 15.75
N ASP A 85 -14.85 33.07 16.23
CA ASP A 85 -13.55 32.64 15.74
C ASP A 85 -13.70 31.30 15.02
N THR A 86 -13.45 31.30 13.70
CA THR A 86 -13.62 30.12 12.86
C THR A 86 -12.69 28.96 13.23
N LYS A 87 -11.61 29.21 14.00
CA LYS A 87 -10.69 28.15 14.45
C LYS A 87 -11.35 27.12 15.38
N HIS A 88 -12.40 27.52 16.09
CA HIS A 88 -13.12 26.67 17.03
C HIS A 88 -14.32 25.94 16.42
N ARG A 89 -14.62 26.19 15.14
CA ARG A 89 -15.67 25.45 14.43
C ARG A 89 -15.25 24.00 14.21
N PRO A 90 -16.19 23.03 14.27
CA PRO A 90 -15.89 21.64 13.94
C PRO A 90 -15.36 21.54 12.50
N LYS A 91 -14.30 20.74 12.32
CA LYS A 91 -13.63 20.61 11.04
C LYS A 91 -14.39 19.64 10.14
N GLU A 92 -14.81 20.13 8.98
CA GLU A 92 -15.41 19.28 7.94
C GLU A 92 -14.35 18.43 7.23
N ASN A 93 -14.79 17.30 6.68
CA ASN A 93 -14.00 16.47 5.78
C ASN A 93 -13.94 17.08 4.37
N LEU A 94 -13.01 16.58 3.57
CA LEU A 94 -12.75 16.98 2.19
C LEU A 94 -13.02 15.78 1.28
N GLU A 95 -13.85 16.00 0.26
CA GLU A 95 -14.13 15.00 -0.77
C GLU A 95 -13.07 15.04 -1.87
N LEU A 96 -12.48 13.88 -2.16
CA LEU A 96 -11.49 13.69 -3.20
C LEU A 96 -11.81 12.41 -4.00
N ILE A 97 -11.33 12.36 -5.24
CA ILE A 97 -11.37 11.16 -6.08
C ILE A 97 -9.95 10.60 -6.17
N LEU A 98 -9.78 9.33 -5.83
CA LEU A 98 -8.47 8.69 -5.87
C LEU A 98 -8.05 8.38 -7.31
N THR A 99 -6.83 8.75 -7.69
CA THR A 99 -6.24 8.40 -8.98
C THR A 99 -5.46 7.09 -8.89
N GLN A 100 -4.92 6.74 -7.73
CA GLN A 100 -4.21 5.47 -7.52
C GLN A 100 -4.83 4.73 -6.33
N SER A 101 -4.65 3.41 -6.23
CA SER A 101 -5.06 2.70 -5.02
C SER A 101 -4.14 3.08 -3.87
N VAL A 102 -4.74 3.46 -2.75
CA VAL A 102 -4.03 3.87 -1.54
C VAL A 102 -4.50 3.02 -0.38
N GLU A 103 -3.54 2.47 0.35
CA GLU A 103 -3.80 1.57 1.47
C GLU A 103 -4.71 2.22 2.51
N ASN A 104 -5.69 1.46 3.01
CA ASN A 104 -6.67 1.87 4.02
C ASN A 104 -7.65 2.99 3.60
N ILE A 105 -7.43 3.66 2.47
CA ILE A 105 -8.31 4.74 1.98
C ILE A 105 -9.25 4.21 0.89
N GLY A 106 -8.71 3.65 -0.20
CA GLY A 106 -9.54 3.13 -1.27
C GLY A 106 -8.82 2.78 -2.57
N VAL A 107 -9.60 2.40 -3.58
CA VAL A 107 -9.10 2.03 -4.91
C VAL A 107 -9.16 3.26 -5.82
N ARG A 108 -8.38 3.23 -6.89
CA ARG A 108 -8.49 4.18 -8.00
C ARG A 108 -9.95 4.33 -8.46
N GLY A 109 -10.39 5.58 -8.59
CA GLY A 109 -11.71 5.99 -9.03
C GLY A 109 -12.75 6.13 -7.90
N ASP A 110 -12.41 5.77 -6.66
CA ASP A 110 -13.32 5.92 -5.53
C ASP A 110 -13.44 7.39 -5.09
N LEU A 111 -14.66 7.81 -4.75
CA LEU A 111 -14.93 9.06 -4.05
C LEU A 111 -14.75 8.83 -2.54
N VAL A 112 -13.80 9.56 -1.93
CA VAL A 112 -13.42 9.39 -0.53
C VAL A 112 -13.55 10.70 0.23
N SER A 113 -14.08 10.63 1.47
CA SER A 113 -14.20 11.76 2.39
C SER A 113 -13.09 11.66 3.45
N VAL A 114 -12.06 12.49 3.32
CA VAL A 114 -10.86 12.47 4.18
C VAL A 114 -10.70 13.75 4.97
N ARG A 115 -9.89 13.74 6.04
CA ARG A 115 -9.56 15.00 6.74
C ARG A 115 -8.79 15.94 5.81
N LYS A 116 -9.11 17.24 5.86
CA LYS A 116 -8.47 18.31 5.04
C LYS A 116 -6.93 18.28 5.10
N SER A 117 -6.34 17.92 6.24
CA SER A 117 -4.88 17.80 6.40
C SER A 117 -4.27 16.66 5.57
N LEU A 118 -4.91 15.50 5.54
CA LEU A 118 -4.43 14.33 4.81
C LEU A 118 -4.52 14.56 3.29
N GLY A 119 -5.62 15.16 2.84
CA GLY A 119 -5.80 15.53 1.43
C GLY A 119 -4.77 16.55 0.95
N ARG A 120 -4.58 17.67 1.68
CA ARG A 120 -3.70 18.77 1.26
C ARG A 120 -2.21 18.46 1.38
N ASN A 121 -1.79 17.73 2.41
CA ASN A 121 -0.37 17.49 2.65
C ASN A 121 0.13 16.18 2.04
N GLY A 122 -0.75 15.19 1.87
CA GLY A 122 -0.38 13.86 1.38
C GLY A 122 -0.88 13.61 -0.04
N LEU A 123 -2.20 13.49 -0.21
CA LEU A 123 -2.77 12.95 -1.44
C LEU A 123 -2.64 13.87 -2.67
N LEU A 124 -2.90 15.17 -2.50
CA LEU A 124 -2.87 16.14 -3.60
C LEU A 124 -1.44 16.42 -4.09
N PRO A 125 -0.44 16.69 -3.23
CA PRO A 125 0.92 16.95 -3.70
C PRO A 125 1.58 15.73 -4.36
N GLN A 126 1.25 14.53 -3.90
CA GLN A 126 1.75 13.27 -4.48
C GLN A 126 1.00 12.86 -5.75
N GLY A 127 -0.08 13.56 -6.13
CA GLY A 127 -0.90 13.19 -7.29
C GLY A 127 -1.70 11.89 -7.12
N LEU A 128 -1.89 11.43 -5.88
CA LEU A 128 -2.65 10.22 -5.57
C LEU A 128 -4.17 10.44 -5.63
N ALA A 129 -4.60 11.70 -5.53
CA ALA A 129 -6.01 12.08 -5.61
C ALA A 129 -6.19 13.42 -6.32
N VAL A 130 -7.41 13.63 -6.82
CA VAL A 130 -7.85 14.86 -7.48
C VAL A 130 -9.11 15.38 -6.79
N TYR A 131 -9.34 16.70 -6.84
CA TYR A 131 -10.57 17.29 -6.33
C TYR A 131 -11.82 16.72 -7.01
N ALA A 132 -12.87 16.53 -6.22
CA ALA A 132 -14.17 16.03 -6.66
C ALA A 132 -15.00 17.11 -7.38
N SER A 133 -14.43 17.77 -8.39
CA SER A 133 -15.12 18.68 -9.31
C SER A 133 -16.18 17.92 -10.12
N PRO A 134 -17.32 18.52 -10.49
CA PRO A 134 -18.30 17.88 -11.36
C PRO A 134 -17.71 17.40 -12.70
N GLU A 135 -16.71 18.09 -13.24
CA GLU A 135 -16.01 17.68 -14.46
C GLU A 135 -15.21 16.39 -14.23
N ASN A 136 -14.43 16.35 -13.15
CA ASN A 136 -13.64 15.17 -12.80
C ASN A 136 -14.53 13.97 -12.48
N LYS A 137 -15.67 14.18 -11.80
CA LYS A 137 -16.64 13.11 -11.53
C LYS A 137 -17.10 12.44 -12.82
N LYS A 138 -17.49 13.24 -13.83
CA LYS A 138 -17.89 12.72 -15.15
C LYS A 138 -16.78 11.92 -15.82
N LEU A 139 -15.55 12.45 -15.83
CA LEU A 139 -14.40 11.76 -16.43
C LEU A 139 -14.15 10.39 -15.79
N PHE A 140 -14.20 10.31 -14.45
CA PHE A 140 -14.00 9.05 -13.73
C PHE A 140 -15.20 8.09 -13.85
N GLU A 141 -16.42 8.60 -14.01
CA GLU A 141 -17.62 7.80 -14.30
C GLU A 141 -17.55 7.17 -15.69
N GLU A 142 -17.12 7.94 -16.70
CA GLU A 142 -16.86 7.43 -18.06
C GLU A 142 -15.75 6.37 -18.05
N GLU A 143 -14.62 6.65 -17.39
CA GLU A 143 -13.53 5.67 -17.23
C GLU A 143 -14.01 4.38 -16.55
N LYS A 144 -14.85 4.50 -15.52
CA LYS A 144 -15.42 3.36 -14.81
C LYS A 144 -16.35 2.54 -15.70
N SER A 145 -17.15 3.21 -16.53
CA SER A 145 -18.08 2.58 -17.47
C SER A 145 -17.32 1.81 -18.55
N LEU A 146 -16.29 2.42 -19.15
CA LEU A 146 -15.41 1.78 -20.13
C LEU A 146 -14.67 0.56 -19.55
N ARG A 147 -14.31 0.61 -18.26
CA ARG A 147 -13.69 -0.52 -17.56
C ARG A 147 -14.68 -1.67 -17.32
N GLN A 148 -15.94 -1.36 -17.00
CA GLN A 148 -16.98 -2.38 -16.84
C GLN A 148 -17.32 -3.08 -18.16
N GLU A 149 -17.27 -2.34 -19.27
CA GLU A 149 -17.39 -2.87 -20.63
C GLU A 149 -16.18 -3.74 -21.06
N GLY A 150 -15.12 -3.78 -20.26
CA GLY A 150 -13.92 -4.58 -20.54
C GLY A 150 -12.99 -3.98 -21.60
N LYS A 151 -13.21 -2.71 -22.00
CA LYS A 151 -12.32 -1.98 -22.93
C LYS A 151 -11.01 -1.54 -22.27
N LEU A 152 -11.00 -1.46 -20.95
CA LEU A 152 -9.85 -1.09 -20.13
C LEU A 152 -9.48 -2.22 -19.17
N GLU A 153 -8.22 -2.22 -18.73
CA GLU A 153 -7.71 -3.17 -17.74
C GLU A 153 -8.54 -3.14 -16.45
N LYS A 154 -8.88 -4.34 -15.97
CA LYS A 154 -9.59 -4.53 -14.70
C LYS A 154 -8.64 -4.20 -13.56
N LEU A 155 -9.07 -3.29 -12.69
CA LEU A 155 -8.35 -3.01 -11.45
C LEU A 155 -8.69 -4.07 -10.40
N GLN A 156 -7.75 -4.32 -9.51
CA GLN A 156 -8.03 -5.16 -8.36
C GLN A 156 -9.05 -4.51 -7.41
N THR A 157 -9.93 -5.33 -6.88
CA THR A 157 -10.81 -4.97 -5.78
C THR A 157 -10.00 -4.80 -4.49
N LYS A 158 -10.46 -3.96 -3.57
CA LYS A 158 -9.88 -3.82 -2.21
C LYS A 158 -9.62 -5.16 -1.53
N ALA A 159 -10.60 -6.06 -1.59
CA ALA A 159 -10.48 -7.40 -1.02
C ALA A 159 -9.38 -8.23 -1.69
N GLY A 160 -9.19 -8.06 -3.01
CA GLY A 160 -8.13 -8.71 -3.77
C GLY A 160 -6.76 -8.24 -3.30
N GLU A 161 -6.54 -6.93 -3.21
CA GLU A 161 -5.25 -6.35 -2.76
C GLU A 161 -4.87 -6.82 -1.34
N VAL A 162 -5.86 -6.87 -0.43
CA VAL A 162 -5.66 -7.38 0.93
C VAL A 162 -5.31 -8.87 0.92
N THR A 163 -6.04 -9.66 0.13
CA THR A 163 -5.79 -11.10 -0.02
C THR A 163 -4.40 -11.35 -0.60
N VAL A 164 -3.98 -10.56 -1.58
CA VAL A 164 -2.65 -10.65 -2.20
C VAL A 164 -1.56 -10.42 -1.17
N LYS A 165 -1.69 -9.37 -0.35
CA LYS A 165 -0.74 -9.07 0.72
C LYS A 165 -0.69 -10.18 1.77
N PHE A 166 -1.86 -10.70 2.16
CA PHE A 166 -1.96 -11.80 3.11
C PHE A 166 -1.22 -13.04 2.57
N LEU A 167 -1.54 -13.48 1.34
CA LEU A 167 -0.93 -14.65 0.71
C LEU A 167 0.60 -14.53 0.57
N LYS A 168 1.12 -13.33 0.31
CA LYS A 168 2.58 -13.08 0.26
C LYS A 168 3.28 -13.31 1.61
N SER A 169 2.59 -13.09 2.72
CA SER A 169 3.14 -13.28 4.07
C SER A 169 2.96 -14.70 4.62
N CYS A 170 2.12 -15.53 3.98
CA CYS A 170 1.77 -16.85 4.47
C CYS A 170 2.74 -17.94 4.02
N ARG A 171 2.82 -19.00 4.82
CA ARG A 171 3.45 -20.29 4.45
C ARG A 171 2.41 -21.38 4.64
N LEU A 172 2.30 -22.30 3.68
CA LEU A 172 1.30 -23.37 3.71
C LEU A 172 1.91 -24.69 4.13
N GLU A 173 1.37 -25.31 5.18
CA GLU A 173 1.74 -26.67 5.58
C GLU A 173 0.74 -27.70 5.06
N VAL A 174 1.18 -28.61 4.20
CA VAL A 174 0.34 -29.69 3.69
C VAL A 174 0.76 -31.00 4.34
N GLY A 175 -0.16 -31.60 5.09
CA GLY A 175 0.06 -32.87 5.77
C GLY A 175 -0.24 -34.06 4.87
N MET A 176 0.76 -34.89 4.56
CA MET A 176 0.67 -36.10 3.74
C MET A 176 0.79 -37.37 4.60
N LYS A 177 -0.03 -38.39 4.34
CA LYS A 177 0.06 -39.69 5.04
C LYS A 177 1.02 -40.63 4.29
N ASN A 178 2.00 -41.20 4.99
CA ASN A 178 3.03 -42.06 4.38
C ASN A 178 2.53 -43.44 3.90
N ASN A 179 1.43 -43.96 4.44
CA ASN A 179 1.03 -45.35 4.20
C ASN A 179 0.24 -45.56 2.90
N VAL A 180 -0.03 -44.50 2.12
CA VAL A 180 -0.85 -44.55 0.92
C VAL A 180 -0.08 -43.89 -0.23
N LYS A 181 -0.05 -44.54 -1.40
CA LYS A 181 0.43 -43.90 -2.64
C LYS A 181 -0.42 -42.65 -2.89
N TRP A 182 0.19 -41.49 -2.83
CA TRP A 182 -0.50 -40.22 -2.81
C TRP A 182 0.20 -39.21 -3.72
N GLU A 183 -0.61 -38.43 -4.42
CA GLU A 183 -0.17 -37.34 -5.28
C GLU A 183 -0.87 -36.06 -4.84
N LEU A 184 -0.12 -34.95 -4.85
CA LEU A 184 -0.65 -33.66 -4.45
C LEU A 184 -1.55 -33.07 -5.55
N ASN A 185 -2.87 -33.16 -5.34
CA ASN A 185 -3.85 -32.50 -6.21
C ASN A 185 -4.15 -31.06 -5.76
N PRO A 186 -4.51 -30.14 -6.68
CA PRO A 186 -4.95 -28.78 -6.34
C PRO A 186 -6.11 -28.74 -5.35
N GLU A 187 -7.02 -29.71 -5.39
CA GLU A 187 -8.13 -29.82 -4.43
C GLU A 187 -7.68 -30.05 -2.99
N ILE A 188 -6.57 -30.77 -2.80
CA ILE A 188 -6.02 -31.05 -1.47
C ILE A 188 -5.39 -29.79 -0.93
N VAL A 189 -4.64 -29.08 -1.78
CA VAL A 189 -4.05 -27.78 -1.46
C VAL A 189 -5.14 -26.77 -1.07
N ALA A 190 -6.22 -26.68 -1.85
CA ALA A 190 -7.37 -25.82 -1.54
C ALA A 190 -7.98 -26.11 -0.16
N ARG A 191 -8.14 -27.39 0.20
CA ARG A 191 -8.62 -27.79 1.53
C ARG A 191 -7.68 -27.37 2.65
N HIS A 192 -6.37 -27.44 2.43
CA HIS A 192 -5.36 -27.01 3.39
C HIS A 192 -5.31 -25.49 3.55
N PHE A 193 -5.50 -24.72 2.47
CA PHE A 193 -5.67 -23.27 2.54
C PHE A 193 -6.82 -22.88 3.47
N PHE A 194 -7.97 -23.54 3.33
CA PHE A 194 -9.12 -23.30 4.20
C PHE A 194 -8.83 -23.68 5.65
N LYS A 195 -8.26 -24.87 5.88
CA LYS A 195 -8.03 -25.39 7.24
C LYS A 195 -6.97 -24.61 8.02
N ASN A 196 -5.85 -24.26 7.38
CA ASN A 196 -4.70 -23.67 8.06
C ASN A 196 -4.74 -22.13 8.04
N LEU A 197 -5.15 -21.54 6.92
CA LEU A 197 -5.11 -20.10 6.71
C LEU A 197 -6.49 -19.45 6.75
N GLY A 198 -7.58 -20.23 6.72
CA GLY A 198 -8.96 -19.71 6.72
C GLY A 198 -9.38 -19.07 5.39
N VAL A 199 -8.60 -19.25 4.32
CA VAL A 199 -8.87 -18.65 3.00
C VAL A 199 -9.56 -19.68 2.10
N VAL A 200 -10.70 -19.30 1.52
CA VAL A 200 -11.40 -20.12 0.53
C VAL A 200 -10.77 -19.90 -0.84
N VAL A 201 -10.13 -20.94 -1.37
CA VAL A 201 -9.49 -20.90 -2.70
C VAL A 201 -10.11 -21.97 -3.58
N ALA A 202 -10.46 -21.62 -4.82
CA ALA A 202 -11.01 -22.58 -5.76
C ALA A 202 -9.88 -23.36 -6.46
N PRO A 203 -10.01 -24.68 -6.69
CA PRO A 203 -8.93 -25.50 -7.24
C PRO A 203 -8.38 -25.02 -8.59
N HIS A 204 -9.24 -24.46 -9.46
CA HIS A 204 -8.85 -23.94 -10.78
C HIS A 204 -7.97 -22.68 -10.73
N THR A 205 -7.96 -21.97 -9.60
CA THR A 205 -7.12 -20.78 -9.40
C THR A 205 -5.68 -21.12 -9.02
N LEU A 206 -5.45 -22.37 -8.63
CA LEU A 206 -4.17 -22.89 -8.17
C LEU A 206 -3.39 -23.52 -9.32
N LYS A 207 -2.11 -23.21 -9.43
CA LYS A 207 -1.16 -23.91 -10.29
C LYS A 207 -0.05 -24.51 -9.44
N LEU A 208 0.20 -25.78 -9.65
CA LEU A 208 1.30 -26.53 -9.04
C LEU A 208 2.47 -26.63 -10.04
N PRO A 209 3.70 -26.89 -9.57
CA PRO A 209 4.79 -27.23 -10.48
C PRO A 209 4.41 -28.44 -11.35
N GLU A 210 4.98 -28.52 -12.56
CA GLU A 210 4.65 -29.57 -13.54
C GLU A 210 5.02 -30.98 -13.05
N GLU A 211 5.98 -31.07 -12.13
CA GLU A 211 6.41 -32.34 -11.54
C GLU A 211 5.41 -32.82 -10.46
N PRO A 212 4.98 -34.09 -10.49
CA PRO A 212 4.08 -34.64 -9.49
C PRO A 212 4.77 -34.73 -8.13
N ILE A 213 4.17 -34.10 -7.11
CA ILE A 213 4.72 -34.06 -5.76
C ILE A 213 4.27 -35.30 -4.98
N THR A 214 5.20 -36.25 -4.80
CA THR A 214 5.02 -37.48 -3.99
C THR A 214 5.92 -37.51 -2.75
N ARG A 215 6.96 -36.68 -2.70
CA ARG A 215 7.93 -36.64 -1.60
C ARG A 215 7.62 -35.48 -0.65
N TRP A 216 8.06 -35.61 0.60
CA TRP A 216 8.09 -34.51 1.55
C TRP A 216 9.20 -33.54 1.16
N GLY A 217 8.97 -32.25 1.36
CA GLY A 217 9.88 -31.20 0.92
C GLY A 217 9.23 -29.84 0.87
N GLU A 218 10.03 -28.86 0.46
CA GLU A 218 9.59 -27.49 0.22
C GLU A 218 9.27 -27.31 -1.26
N TYR A 219 8.07 -26.78 -1.51
CA TYR A 219 7.51 -26.54 -2.83
C TYR A 219 6.89 -25.15 -2.86
N TRP A 220 6.48 -24.69 -4.04
CA TRP A 220 5.70 -23.48 -4.20
C TRP A 220 4.38 -23.80 -4.91
N CYS A 221 3.35 -23.04 -4.58
CA CYS A 221 2.06 -23.08 -5.26
C CYS A 221 1.72 -21.68 -5.77
N GLU A 222 1.37 -21.55 -7.05
CA GLU A 222 0.94 -20.28 -7.62
C GLU A 222 -0.57 -20.12 -7.45
N VAL A 223 -0.98 -19.04 -6.80
CA VAL A 223 -2.39 -18.70 -6.56
C VAL A 223 -2.74 -17.48 -7.40
N THR A 224 -3.78 -17.59 -8.22
CA THR A 224 -4.29 -16.48 -9.03
C THR A 224 -5.46 -15.78 -8.33
N VAL A 225 -5.32 -14.48 -8.03
CA VAL A 225 -6.36 -13.67 -7.40
C VAL A 225 -7.09 -12.87 -8.48
N ASN A 226 -8.41 -13.08 -8.60
CA ASN A 226 -9.30 -12.43 -9.57
C ASN A 226 -8.84 -12.55 -11.05
N GLY A 227 -7.95 -13.49 -11.36
CA GLY A 227 -7.35 -13.64 -12.69
C GLY A 227 -6.38 -12.51 -13.09
N LEU A 228 -5.94 -11.69 -12.13
CA LEU A 228 -5.03 -10.57 -12.36
C LEU A 228 -3.65 -10.85 -11.76
N ASP A 229 -3.59 -11.02 -10.43
CA ASP A 229 -2.32 -11.24 -9.76
C ASP A 229 -2.07 -12.72 -9.55
N THR A 230 -0.87 -13.15 -9.94
CA THR A 230 -0.37 -14.50 -9.65
C THR A 230 0.67 -14.41 -8.55
N ILE A 231 0.46 -15.12 -7.45
CA ILE A 231 1.32 -15.09 -6.26
C ILE A 231 1.90 -16.46 -6.02
N ARG A 232 3.21 -16.53 -5.78
CA ARG A 232 3.88 -17.76 -5.35
C ARG A 232 3.82 -17.87 -3.83
N VAL A 233 3.07 -18.85 -3.35
CA VAL A 233 2.96 -19.17 -1.92
C VAL A 233 3.91 -20.33 -1.60
N PRO A 234 4.83 -20.17 -0.64
CA PRO A 234 5.71 -21.26 -0.20
C PRO A 234 4.90 -22.32 0.56
N MET A 235 5.12 -23.58 0.22
CA MET A 235 4.39 -24.73 0.72
C MET A 235 5.36 -25.81 1.21
N SER A 236 5.22 -26.26 2.45
CA SER A 236 5.96 -27.39 3.00
C SER A 236 5.07 -28.62 3.09
N VAL A 237 5.45 -29.69 2.41
CA VAL A 237 4.79 -31.00 2.50
C VAL A 237 5.41 -31.78 3.65
N VAL A 238 4.64 -31.97 4.72
CA VAL A 238 5.07 -32.59 5.98
C VAL A 238 4.33 -33.91 6.21
N ASN A 239 4.92 -34.80 7.00
CA ASN A 239 4.23 -36.02 7.41
C ASN A 239 3.02 -35.68 8.30
N PHE A 240 1.84 -36.17 7.94
CA PHE A 240 0.61 -35.98 8.69
C PHE A 240 0.62 -36.83 9.95
N GLU A 241 1.00 -36.24 11.07
CA GLU A 241 0.76 -36.83 12.38
C GLU A 241 -0.70 -36.59 12.80
N LYS A 242 -1.38 -37.66 13.24
CA LYS A 242 -2.70 -37.50 13.87
C LYS A 242 -2.53 -36.62 15.12
N PRO A 243 -3.37 -35.60 15.34
CA PRO A 243 -3.29 -34.79 16.54
C PRO A 243 -3.38 -35.71 17.76
N LYS A 244 -2.32 -35.71 18.59
CA LYS A 244 -2.25 -36.55 19.79
C LYS A 244 -3.38 -36.16 20.73
N THR A 245 -4.17 -37.14 21.20
CA THR A 245 -5.22 -36.88 22.20
C THR A 245 -4.63 -36.29 23.48
N LYS A 246 -5.38 -35.48 24.24
CA LYS A 246 -4.88 -34.88 25.50
C LYS A 246 -4.25 -35.92 26.45
N ARG A 247 -4.84 -37.13 26.48
CA ARG A 247 -4.35 -38.29 27.24
C ARG A 247 -3.01 -38.85 26.72
N GLN A 248 -2.80 -38.84 25.40
CA GLN A 248 -1.51 -39.22 24.81
C GLN A 248 -0.45 -38.13 25.04
N GLN A 249 -0.83 -36.85 24.96
CA GLN A 249 0.09 -35.75 25.26
C GLN A 249 0.54 -35.77 26.72
N SER A 250 -0.38 -36.03 27.67
CA SER A 250 -0.01 -36.14 29.09
C SER A 250 0.89 -37.34 29.37
N ARG A 251 0.64 -38.50 28.73
CA ARG A 251 1.52 -39.68 28.80
C ARG A 251 2.92 -39.41 28.27
N ILE A 252 3.04 -38.68 27.16
CA ILE A 252 4.35 -38.33 26.58
C ILE A 252 5.08 -37.32 27.46
N ARG A 253 4.37 -36.37 28.08
CA ARG A 253 4.96 -35.45 29.07
C ARG A 253 5.46 -36.19 30.31
N SER A 254 4.70 -37.16 30.83
CA SER A 254 5.15 -37.96 31.97
C SER A 254 6.33 -38.86 31.61
N SER A 255 6.31 -39.53 30.44
CA SER A 255 7.43 -40.37 30.01
C SER A 255 8.69 -39.56 29.65
N GLY A 256 8.52 -38.35 29.11
CA GLY A 256 9.63 -37.43 28.84
C GLY A 256 10.26 -36.88 30.12
N ALA A 257 9.45 -36.64 31.16
CA ALA A 257 9.94 -36.25 32.49
C ALA A 257 10.64 -37.41 33.23
N GLU A 258 10.24 -38.66 32.97
CA GLU A 258 10.92 -39.86 33.50
C GLU A 258 12.25 -40.14 32.79
N MET A 259 12.32 -39.95 31.47
CA MET A 259 13.57 -40.06 30.69
C MET A 259 14.60 -38.97 31.05
N GLY A 260 14.16 -37.75 31.39
CA GLY A 260 15.04 -36.69 31.89
C GLY A 260 15.66 -37.00 33.26
N LYS A 261 14.93 -37.68 34.15
CA LYS A 261 15.42 -38.08 35.48
C LYS A 261 16.45 -39.21 35.45
N HIS A 262 16.52 -39.97 34.35
CA HIS A 262 17.52 -41.04 34.19
C HIS A 262 18.85 -40.52 33.61
N LEU A 263 18.88 -39.31 33.05
CA LEU A 263 20.10 -38.70 32.49
C LEU A 263 20.86 -37.81 33.49
N ASP A 264 20.31 -37.61 34.70
CA ASP A 264 20.95 -36.87 35.81
C ASP A 264 21.63 -37.80 36.84
N LEU A 265 22.06 -39.00 36.44
CA LEU A 265 23.04 -39.76 37.23
C LEU A 265 24.44 -39.25 36.91
N THR A 266 24.82 -38.16 37.58
CA THR A 266 26.22 -37.72 37.67
C THR A 266 27.10 -38.91 38.05
N PRO A 267 28.21 -39.21 37.34
CA PRO A 267 29.16 -40.18 37.84
C PRO A 267 29.71 -39.67 39.18
N SER A 268 29.72 -40.54 40.18
CA SER A 268 30.32 -40.27 41.49
C SER A 268 31.76 -39.79 41.33
N SER A 269 32.17 -38.88 42.23
CA SER A 269 33.45 -38.16 42.23
C SER A 269 34.71 -39.04 42.29
N ASP A 270 34.57 -40.36 42.41
CA ASP A 270 35.68 -41.31 42.54
C ASP A 270 36.33 -41.69 41.20
N GLN A 271 35.71 -41.38 40.06
CA GLN A 271 36.27 -41.69 38.73
C GLN A 271 37.09 -40.54 38.12
N MET A 272 37.13 -39.36 38.75
CA MET A 272 37.84 -38.17 38.23
C MET A 272 39.27 -38.00 38.76
N GLN A 273 39.72 -38.83 39.71
CA GLN A 273 41.10 -38.77 40.22
C GLN A 273 42.09 -39.60 39.38
N ASN A 274 41.66 -40.68 38.73
CA ASN A 274 42.57 -41.55 37.95
C ASN A 274 42.95 -41.01 36.55
N PHE A 275 42.27 -39.99 36.03
CA PHE A 275 42.64 -39.36 34.75
C PHE A 275 43.64 -38.21 34.89
N ARG A 276 43.87 -37.70 36.11
CA ARG A 276 44.77 -36.56 36.34
C ARG A 276 46.21 -36.96 36.66
N GLU A 277 46.45 -38.26 36.87
CA GLU A 277 47.80 -38.80 37.11
C GLU A 277 48.46 -39.35 35.84
N HIS A 278 47.69 -39.76 34.82
CA HIS A 278 48.24 -40.33 33.58
C HIS A 278 48.80 -39.33 32.56
N LEU A 279 48.59 -38.03 32.74
CA LEU A 279 49.11 -36.96 31.86
C LEU A 279 50.26 -36.15 32.48
N LYS A 280 50.83 -36.60 33.61
CA LYS A 280 51.98 -35.95 34.26
C LYS A 280 53.29 -36.74 34.20
N THR A 281 53.33 -37.89 33.51
CA THR A 281 54.54 -38.72 33.39
C THR A 281 55.12 -38.82 31.98
N SER A 282 54.66 -38.02 31.01
CA SER A 282 55.15 -38.10 29.62
C SER A 282 55.95 -36.90 29.11
N ASP A 283 56.37 -35.97 29.98
CA ASP A 283 57.25 -34.87 29.60
C ASP A 283 58.46 -34.80 30.54
N CYS A 284 59.49 -35.62 30.29
CA CYS A 284 60.88 -35.39 30.73
C CYS A 284 61.83 -36.44 30.12
N THR A 285 62.49 -36.10 29.02
CA THR A 285 63.84 -36.52 28.54
C THR A 285 63.92 -36.14 27.05
N ALA A 286 64.28 -34.91 26.67
CA ALA A 286 65.62 -34.30 26.68
C ALA A 286 66.68 -35.12 25.91
N TYR A 287 66.99 -34.61 24.72
CA TYR A 287 68.21 -34.73 23.92
C TYR A 287 69.52 -34.99 24.69
N THR A 288 70.36 -35.90 24.17
CA THR A 288 71.84 -35.77 24.05
C THR A 288 72.42 -36.89 23.17
N CYS A 289 73.21 -36.47 22.16
CA CYS A 289 74.25 -37.19 21.37
C CYS A 289 73.87 -38.43 20.55
#